data_AF-A0A9D2JH05-F1
#
_entry.id   AF-A0A9D2JH05-F1
#
_cell.length_a   1.000
_cell.length_b   1.000
_cell.length_c   1.000
_cell.angle_alpha   90.00
_cell.angle_beta   90.00
_cell.angle_gamma   90.00
#
_symmetry.space_group_name_H-M   'P 1'
#
loop_
_entity.id
_entity.type
_entity.pdbx_description
1 polymer ?
#
loop_
_entity_poly.entity_id
_entity_poly.type
_entity_poly.pdbx_seq_one_letter_code
_entity_poly.pdbx_strand_id
1 'polypeptide(L)' 'MQYIGFPLAGDPVYGPRKTLPGNGQYLHAKLLGFKHPTTDKEMLFEVEMPESFRKTLENLRK' A
#
# COMPACT_ATOMS: atom_id res chain seq x y z
N MET A 1 6.09 6.84 -7.76
CA MET A 1 6.34 5.53 -8.36
C MET A 1 6.29 5.61 -9.89
N GLN A 2 5.18 6.02 -10.51
CA GLN A 2 5.14 6.22 -11.97
C GLN A 2 6.21 7.21 -12.47
N TYR A 3 6.41 8.33 -11.77
CA TYR A 3 7.43 9.32 -12.12
C TYR A 3 8.86 8.75 -12.23
N ILE A 4 9.17 7.70 -11.45
CA ILE A 4 10.48 7.03 -11.49
C ILE A 4 10.49 5.80 -12.42
N GLY A 5 9.46 5.63 -13.26
CA GLY A 5 9.34 4.52 -14.22
C GLY A 5 8.71 3.23 -13.66
N PHE A 6 8.35 3.19 -12.38
CA PHE A 6 7.80 2.00 -11.72
C PHE A 6 6.43 2.30 -11.11
N PRO A 7 5.34 2.32 -11.90
CA PRO A 7 4.01 2.59 -11.37
C PRO A 7 3.54 1.50 -10.39
N LEU A 8 2.58 1.86 -9.52
CA LEU A 8 2.01 0.91 -8.56
C LEU A 8 1.13 -0.13 -9.30
N ALA A 9 1.17 -1.36 -8.82
CA ALA A 9 0.26 -2.39 -9.30
C ALA A 9 -1.20 -2.03 -8.94
N GLY A 10 -2.15 -2.39 -9.80
CA GLY A 10 -3.58 -2.10 -9.60
C GLY A 10 -3.97 -0.63 -9.73
N ASP A 11 -3.04 0.29 -9.98
CA ASP A 11 -3.34 1.72 -10.13
C ASP A 11 -4.12 1.99 -11.43
N PRO A 12 -5.39 2.45 -11.35
CA PRO A 12 -6.23 2.64 -12.53
C PRO A 12 -5.94 3.95 -13.29
N VAL A 13 -5.19 4.89 -12.69
CA VAL A 13 -4.94 6.23 -13.25
C VAL A 13 -3.54 6.32 -13.83
N TYR A 14 -2.55 5.89 -13.06
CA TYR A 14 -1.12 6.06 -13.38
C TYR A 14 -0.43 4.74 -13.76
N GLY A 15 -1.12 3.62 -13.60
CA GLY A 15 -0.63 2.28 -13.94
C GLY A 15 -0.85 1.89 -15.40
N PRO A 16 -0.19 0.81 -15.87
CA PRO A 16 -0.45 0.23 -17.18
C PRO A 16 -1.89 -0.30 -17.26
N ARG A 17 -2.49 -0.19 -18.45
CA ARG A 17 -3.88 -0.63 -18.72
C ARG A 17 -4.12 -2.12 -18.42
N LYS A 18 -3.07 -2.95 -18.53
CA LYS A 18 -3.03 -4.32 -18.02
C LYS A 18 -2.16 -4.33 -16.76
N THR A 19 -2.79 -4.52 -15.62
CA THR A 19 -2.13 -4.61 -14.31
C THR A 19 -2.76 -5.72 -13.48
N LEU A 20 -2.26 -5.93 -12.26
CA LEU A 20 -2.80 -6.96 -11.37
C LEU A 20 -4.29 -6.70 -11.08
N PRO A 21 -5.14 -7.73 -11.15
CA PRO A 21 -6.56 -7.61 -10.83
C PRO A 21 -6.74 -7.33 -9.34
N GLY A 22 -7.50 -6.30 -8.99
CA GLY A 22 -7.74 -5.91 -7.60
C GLY A 22 -8.66 -4.70 -7.48
N ASN A 23 -8.95 -4.29 -6.24
CA ASN A 23 -9.79 -3.13 -5.93
C ASN A 23 -8.99 -1.83 -5.91
N GLY A 24 -8.25 -1.55 -6.99
CA GLY A 24 -7.39 -0.37 -7.12
C GLY A 24 -5.93 -0.63 -6.73
N GLN A 25 -5.23 0.44 -6.36
CA GLN A 25 -3.78 0.42 -6.14
C GLN A 25 -3.38 -0.49 -4.98
N TYR A 26 -2.33 -1.29 -5.18
CA TYR A 26 -1.70 -2.08 -4.14
C TYR A 26 -0.81 -1.19 -3.24
N LEU A 27 -1.44 -0.27 -2.50
CA LEU A 27 -0.80 0.65 -1.57
C LEU A 27 -1.40 0.50 -0.17
N HIS A 28 -0.55 0.22 0.83
CA HIS A 28 -0.95 0.01 2.21
C HIS A 28 -0.16 0.90 3.17
N ALA A 29 -0.85 1.72 3.95
CA ALA A 29 -0.25 2.52 5.02
C ALA A 29 -0.06 1.63 6.26
N LYS A 30 1.06 0.89 6.29
CA LYS A 30 1.34 -0.08 7.35
C LYS A 30 1.49 0.55 8.74
N LEU A 31 2.12 1.71 8.81
CA LEU A 31 2.53 2.35 10.05
C LEU A 31 2.22 3.85 9.98
N LEU A 32 1.61 4.36 11.04
CA LEU A 32 1.35 5.77 11.25
C LEU A 32 2.00 6.20 12.56
N GLY A 33 2.94 7.14 12.47
CA GLY A 33 3.61 7.71 13.62
C GLY A 33 3.47 9.23 13.63
N PHE A 34 3.12 9.80 14.78
CA PHE A 34 3.06 11.26 14.96
C PHE A 34 3.20 11.66 16.43
N LYS A 35 3.52 12.94 16.65
CA LYS A 35 3.50 13.55 17.98
C LYS A 35 2.08 14.00 18.30
N HIS A 36 1.50 13.50 19.39
CA HIS A 36 0.13 13.84 19.76
C HIS A 36 0.01 15.35 20.03
N PRO A 37 -0.91 16.07 19.36
CA PRO A 37 -0.93 17.54 19.38
C PRO A 37 -1.19 18.14 20.76
N THR A 38 -1.96 17.46 21.62
CA THR A 38 -2.26 17.94 22.99
C THR A 38 -1.30 17.41 24.07
N THR A 39 -0.89 16.14 24.00
CA THR A 39 -0.10 15.49 25.06
C THR A 39 1.39 15.49 24.79
N ASP A 40 1.80 15.90 23.58
CA ASP A 40 3.19 15.97 23.12
C ASP A 40 3.91 14.60 23.10
N LYS A 41 3.18 13.50 23.32
CA LYS A 41 3.72 12.14 23.31
C LYS A 41 3.91 11.63 21.89
N GLU A 42 4.98 10.88 21.67
CA GLU A 42 5.14 10.10 20.44
C GLU A 42 4.15 8.93 20.44
N MET A 43 3.41 8.79 19.34
CA MET A 43 2.45 7.72 19.16
C MET A 43 2.75 6.96 17.88
N LEU A 44 2.57 5.63 17.95
CA LEU A 44 2.79 4.72 16.85
C LEU A 44 1.59 3.79 16.72
N PHE A 45 1.07 3.67 15.51
CA PHE A 45 -0.01 2.77 15.15
C PHE A 45 0.45 1.89 14.00
N GLU A 46 0.20 0.59 14.09
CA GLU A 46 0.53 -0.38 13.04
C GLU A 46 -0.69 -1.21 12.71
N VAL A 47 -0.84 -1.56 11.43
CA VAL A 47 -1.89 -2.45 10.95
C VAL A 47 -1.33 -3.46 9.98
N GLU A 48 -1.78 -4.70 10.11
CA GLU A 48 -1.39 -5.77 9.21
C GLU A 48 -1.83 -5.49 7.77
N MET A 49 -1.09 -6.08 6.83
CA MET A 49 -1.40 -6.00 5.41
C MET A 49 -2.75 -6.69 5.12
N PRO A 50 -3.59 -6.11 4.23
CA PRO A 50 -4.86 -6.72 3.83
C PRO A 50 -4.70 -8.13 3.29
N GLU A 51 -5.68 -9.00 3.56
CA GLU A 51 -5.64 -10.40 3.12
C GLU A 51 -5.59 -10.54 1.58
N SER A 52 -6.24 -9.63 0.85
CA SER A 52 -6.20 -9.57 -0.61
C SER A 52 -4.78 -9.36 -1.16
N PHE A 53 -3.97 -8.55 -0.47
CA PHE A 53 -2.57 -8.31 -0.86
C PHE A 53 -1.73 -9.55 -0.55
N ARG A 54 -1.94 -10.16 0.62
CA ARG A 54 -1.27 -11.41 1.02
C ARG A 54 -1.48 -12.51 -0.01
N LYS A 55 -2.73 -12.77 -0.40
CA LYS A 55 -3.09 -13.76 -1.44
C LYS A 55 -2.43 -13.46 -2.80
N THR A 56 -2.41 -12.19 -3.19
CA THR A 56 -1.78 -11.77 -4.45
C THR A 56 -0.27 -12.01 -4.41
N LEU A 57 0.40 -11.66 -3.32
CA LEU A 57 1.84 -11.89 -3.14
C LEU A 57 2.20 -13.38 -3.12
N GLU A 58 1.38 -14.22 -2.48
CA GLU A 58 1.56 -15.68 -2.50
C GLU A 58 1.47 -16.25 -3.91
N ASN A 59 0.54 -15.76 -4.73
CA ASN A 59 0.41 -16.19 -6.13
C ASN A 59 1.61 -15.76 -6.99
N LEU A 60 2.19 -14.59 -6.73
CA LEU A 60 3.33 -14.05 -7.50
C LEU A 60 4.68 -14.67 -7.12
N ARG A 61 4.79 -15.30 -5.95
CA ARG A 61 6.02 -15.95 -5.47
C ARG A 61 6.20 -17.38 -5.98
N LYS A 62 5.16 -17.95 -6.59
CA LYS A 62 5.19 -19.25 -7.25
C LYS A 62 5.75 -19.12 -8.65
#